data_AF-A0A6C0QAL0-F1
#
_entry.id   AF-A0A6C0QAL0-F1
#
_cell.length_a   1.000
_cell.length_b   1.000
_cell.length_c   1.000
_cell.angle_alpha   90.00
_cell.angle_beta   90.00
_cell.angle_gamma   90.00
#
_symmetry.space_group_name_H-M   'P 1'
#
loop_
_entity.id
_entity.type
_entity.pdbx_description
1 polymer ?
#
loop_
_entity_poly.entity_id
_entity_poly.type
_entity_poly.pdbx_seq_one_letter_code
_entity_poly.pdbx_strand_id
1 'polypeptide(L)'
;MQLTADQLVVIGRGKLLADTAMADFPADSSQASVRVGVPGADDRRALMGRLAREGAEVAPAGDTELIVTGRTAGEVGDAAYGLGVRLHELRSVSASLEQAYMELTAGSVEYGAGTGTGA
;
A
#
# COMPACT_ATOMS: atom_id res chain seq x y z
N MET A 1 -6.05 13.86 10.99
CA MET A 1 -6.37 13.62 12.42
C MET A 1 -5.52 12.54 13.08
N GLN A 2 -4.71 11.76 12.33
CA GLN A 2 -3.78 10.76 12.88
C GLN A 2 -2.69 11.32 13.83
N LEU A 3 -2.46 12.63 13.82
CA LEU A 3 -1.39 13.29 14.60
C LEU A 3 -1.81 13.74 16.01
N THR A 4 -3.04 13.47 16.45
CA THR A 4 -3.57 14.05 17.70
C THR A 4 -4.07 13.00 18.70
N ALA A 5 -4.03 11.71 18.36
CA ALA A 5 -4.54 10.65 19.21
C ALA A 5 -3.47 9.58 19.44
N ASP A 6 -3.40 9.06 20.67
CA ASP A 6 -2.46 8.02 21.08
C ASP A 6 -3.05 6.60 20.96
N GLN A 7 -4.38 6.49 20.93
CA GLN A 7 -5.12 5.23 20.92
C GLN A 7 -6.17 5.20 19.81
N LEU A 8 -6.30 4.04 19.15
CA LEU A 8 -7.30 3.76 18.13
C LEU A 8 -8.25 2.66 18.60
N VAL A 9 -9.55 2.97 18.52
CA VAL A 9 -10.63 2.02 18.77
C VAL A 9 -11.52 1.94 17.53
N VAL A 10 -11.63 0.76 16.93
CA VAL A 10 -12.46 0.49 15.74
C VAL A 10 -13.69 -0.32 16.18
N ILE A 11 -14.89 0.17 15.87
CA ILE A 11 -16.16 -0.49 16.20
C ILE A 11 -16.98 -0.67 14.92
N GLY A 12 -17.45 -1.88 14.67
CA GLY A 12 -18.32 -2.21 13.53
C GLY A 12 -19.43 -3.16 13.94
N ARG A 13 -20.66 -2.93 13.45
CA ARG A 13 -21.88 -3.69 13.81
C ARG A 13 -22.07 -3.89 15.32
N GLY A 14 -21.75 -2.87 16.13
CA GLY A 14 -21.88 -2.92 17.58
C GLY A 14 -20.86 -3.83 18.28
N LYS A 15 -19.80 -4.25 17.58
CA LYS A 15 -18.70 -5.06 18.13
C LYS A 15 -17.38 -4.30 18.03
N LEU A 16 -16.55 -4.47 19.05
CA LEU A 16 -15.17 -3.98 19.04
C LEU A 16 -14.36 -4.80 18.03
N LEU A 17 -13.80 -4.13 17.03
CA LEU A 17 -12.98 -4.73 15.97
C LEU A 17 -11.48 -4.56 16.24
N ALA A 18 -11.07 -3.43 16.83
CA ALA A 18 -9.69 -3.19 17.26
C ALA A 18 -9.65 -2.21 18.45
N ASP A 19 -8.72 -2.44 19.36
CA ASP A 19 -8.32 -1.53 20.44
C ASP A 19 -6.79 -1.63 20.55
N THR A 20 -6.08 -0.59 20.12
CA THR A 20 -4.62 -0.61 20.12
C THR A 20 -4.05 0.81 20.15
N ALA A 21 -2.79 0.95 20.55
CA ALA A 21 -2.08 2.21 20.42
C ALA A 21 -1.94 2.58 18.94
N MET A 22 -1.98 3.87 18.60
CA MET A 22 -1.77 4.32 17.22
C MET A 22 -0.40 3.90 16.66
N ALA A 23 0.61 3.76 17.54
CA ALA A 23 1.95 3.30 17.18
C ALA A 23 2.00 1.79 16.84
N ASP A 24 1.11 1.00 17.44
CA ASP A 24 1.02 -0.45 17.27
C ASP A 24 -0.12 -0.86 16.32
N PHE A 25 -0.95 0.10 15.90
CA PHE A 25 -1.96 -0.15 14.89
C PHE A 25 -1.26 -0.48 13.58
N PRO A 26 -1.53 -1.66 13.00
CA PRO A 26 -0.80 -2.09 11.84
C PRO A 26 -1.16 -1.21 10.65
N ALA A 27 -0.31 -0.21 10.39
CA ALA A 27 0.03 0.14 9.01
C ALA A 27 0.53 -1.09 8.23
N ASP A 28 0.88 -2.17 8.95
CA ASP A 28 1.32 -3.47 8.46
C ASP A 28 0.23 -4.31 7.77
N SER A 29 -1.05 -4.19 8.16
CA SER A 29 -2.13 -4.96 7.53
C SER A 29 -2.51 -4.40 6.16
N SER A 30 -2.33 -3.10 5.99
CA SER A 30 -2.60 -2.40 4.74
C SER A 30 -1.34 -2.40 3.90
N GLN A 31 -1.09 -3.53 3.24
CA GLN A 31 -0.15 -3.71 2.13
C GLN A 31 0.84 -2.55 1.96
N ALA A 32 1.84 -2.48 2.85
CA ALA A 32 2.86 -1.45 2.78
C ALA A 32 3.47 -1.48 1.36
N SER A 33 3.44 -0.34 0.69
CA SER A 33 3.88 -0.22 -0.69
C SER A 33 5.13 0.64 -0.77
N VAL A 34 5.87 0.50 -1.85
CA VAL A 34 7.09 1.26 -2.13
C VAL A 34 6.86 2.02 -3.41
N ARG A 35 7.01 3.34 -3.35
CA ARG A 35 6.99 4.20 -4.53
C ARG A 35 8.40 4.31 -5.09
N VAL A 36 8.51 4.04 -6.39
CA VAL A 36 9.78 3.96 -7.10
C VAL A 36 9.71 4.84 -8.35
N GLY A 37 10.66 5.76 -8.47
CA GLY A 37 10.81 6.61 -9.65
C GLY A 37 11.88 6.04 -10.59
N VAL A 38 11.51 5.61 -11.79
CA VAL A 38 12.39 5.07 -12.83
C VAL A 38 12.15 5.82 -14.15
N PRO A 39 13.07 6.69 -14.58
CA PRO A 39 12.86 7.53 -15.78
C PRO A 39 12.89 6.72 -17.09
N GLY A 40 13.70 5.65 -17.15
CA GLY A 40 13.84 4.83 -18.36
C GLY A 40 12.68 3.85 -18.52
N ALA A 41 12.08 3.80 -19.71
CA ALA A 41 10.98 2.87 -19.99
C ALA A 41 11.43 1.41 -19.99
N ASP A 42 12.59 1.11 -20.60
CA ASP A 42 13.19 -0.23 -20.61
C ASP A 42 13.64 -0.65 -19.21
N ASP A 43 14.30 0.24 -18.48
CA ASP A 43 14.71 0.03 -17.09
C ASP A 43 13.52 -0.29 -16.18
N ARG A 44 12.43 0.47 -16.35
CA ARG A 44 11.18 0.25 -15.62
C ARG A 44 10.61 -1.12 -15.94
N ARG A 45 10.56 -1.51 -17.22
CA ARG A 45 10.07 -2.84 -17.63
C ARG A 45 10.93 -3.96 -17.08
N ALA A 46 12.25 -3.80 -17.06
CA ALA A 46 13.19 -4.77 -16.51
C ALA A 46 12.99 -4.93 -15.00
N LEU A 47 12.89 -3.81 -14.26
CA LEU A 47 12.65 -3.82 -12.81
C LEU A 47 11.31 -4.45 -12.46
N MET A 48 10.23 -4.11 -13.18
CA MET A 48 8.91 -4.74 -13.01
C MET A 48 8.98 -6.26 -13.16
N GLY A 49 9.64 -6.74 -14.22
CA GLY A 49 9.78 -8.17 -14.47
C GLY A 49 10.59 -8.90 -13.39
N ARG A 50 11.65 -8.26 -12.88
CA ARG A 50 12.47 -8.80 -11.79
C ARG A 50 11.68 -8.91 -10.48
N LEU A 51 11.00 -7.83 -10.08
CA LEU A 51 10.22 -7.78 -8.85
C LEU A 51 9.02 -8.73 -8.88
N ALA A 52 8.34 -8.84 -10.03
CA ALA A 52 7.24 -9.80 -10.21
C ALA A 52 7.71 -11.25 -10.04
N ARG A 53 8.92 -11.60 -10.52
CA ARG A 53 9.50 -12.94 -10.32
C ARG A 53 9.86 -13.22 -8.86
N GLU A 54 10.13 -12.19 -8.09
CA GLU A 54 10.39 -12.30 -6.66
C GLU A 54 9.10 -12.42 -5.85
N GLY A 55 7.93 -12.23 -6.48
CA GLY A 55 6.62 -12.33 -5.84
C GLY A 55 6.05 -10.98 -5.38
N ALA A 56 6.60 -9.86 -5.87
CA ALA A 56 6.04 -8.54 -5.65
C ALA A 56 4.88 -8.25 -6.62
N GLU A 57 3.88 -7.51 -6.16
CA GLU A 57 2.89 -6.89 -7.05
C GLU A 57 3.43 -5.52 -7.48
N VAL A 58 3.46 -5.25 -8.80
CA VAL A 58 4.03 -4.01 -9.33
C VAL A 58 3.03 -3.36 -10.27
N ALA A 59 2.60 -2.15 -9.93
CA ALA A 59 1.67 -1.35 -10.72
C ALA A 59 2.33 -0.06 -11.22
N PRO A 60 2.13 0.33 -12.49
CA PRO A 60 2.53 1.65 -12.95
C PRO A 60 1.68 2.75 -12.29
N ALA A 61 2.32 3.81 -11.82
CA ALA A 61 1.67 4.97 -11.19
C ALA A 61 1.84 6.28 -12.00
N GLY A 62 2.51 6.19 -13.15
CA GLY A 62 2.76 7.29 -14.08
C GLY A 62 3.80 6.89 -15.12
N ASP A 63 4.24 7.83 -15.96
CA ASP A 63 5.24 7.59 -17.00
C ASP A 63 6.62 7.19 -16.48
N THR A 64 6.92 7.55 -15.23
CA THR A 64 8.22 7.30 -14.59
C THR A 64 8.08 6.69 -13.20
N GLU A 65 6.89 6.26 -12.80
CA GLU A 65 6.64 5.83 -11.42
C GLU A 65 6.04 4.43 -11.36
N LEU A 66 6.48 3.65 -10.38
CA LEU A 66 5.94 2.36 -10.00
C LEU A 66 5.51 2.38 -8.53
N ILE A 67 4.46 1.64 -8.24
CA ILE A 67 4.07 1.24 -6.89
C ILE A 67 4.35 -0.26 -6.79
N VAL A 68 5.17 -0.63 -5.81
CA VAL A 68 5.56 -2.01 -5.54
C VAL A 68 4.99 -2.43 -4.20
N THR A 69 4.33 -3.58 -4.15
CA THR A 69 3.72 -4.11 -2.93
C THR A 69 4.26 -5.50 -2.65
N GLY A 70 4.40 -5.84 -1.36
CA GLY A 70 4.94 -7.13 -0.92
C GLY A 70 6.48 -7.21 -0.95
N ARG A 71 7.15 -6.06 -1.09
CA ARG A 71 8.60 -5.89 -0.93
C ARG A 71 8.90 -4.63 -0.15
N THR A 72 9.98 -4.65 0.61
CA THR A 72 10.52 -3.47 1.30
C THR A 72 11.28 -2.57 0.33
N ALA A 73 11.46 -1.29 0.70
CA ALA A 73 12.24 -0.37 -0.10
C ALA A 73 13.69 -0.85 -0.30
N GLY A 74 14.28 -1.51 0.71
CA GLY A 74 15.63 -2.07 0.61
C GLY A 74 15.73 -3.15 -0.48
N GLU A 75 14.83 -4.14 -0.45
CA GLU A 75 14.80 -5.21 -1.45
C GLU A 75 14.59 -4.67 -2.88
N VAL A 76 13.75 -3.66 -3.03
CA VAL A 76 13.54 -2.99 -4.32
C VAL A 76 14.82 -2.27 -4.79
N GLY A 77 15.54 -1.62 -3.87
CA GLY A 77 16.82 -0.98 -4.15
C GLY A 77 17.88 -1.99 -4.59
N ASP A 78 17.97 -3.13 -3.91
CA ASP A 78 18.89 -4.22 -4.25
C ASP A 78 18.58 -4.82 -5.63
N ALA A 79 17.30 -5.02 -5.93
CA ALA A 79 16.85 -5.49 -7.24
C ALA A 79 17.21 -4.51 -8.35
N ALA A 80 17.03 -3.20 -8.13
CA ALA A 80 17.40 -2.16 -9.09
C ALA A 80 18.91 -2.10 -9.30
N TYR A 81 19.70 -2.15 -8.23
CA TYR A 81 21.16 -2.18 -8.30
C TYR A 81 21.67 -3.38 -9.08
N GLY A 82 21.13 -4.58 -8.83
CA GLY A 82 21.51 -5.80 -9.54
C GLY A 82 21.21 -5.78 -11.05
N LEU A 83 20.30 -4.90 -11.50
CA LEU A 83 20.00 -4.68 -12.91
C LEU A 83 20.73 -3.48 -13.52
N GLY A 84 21.43 -2.67 -12.71
CA GLY A 84 22.00 -1.40 -13.14
C GLY A 84 20.96 -0.32 -13.43
N VAL A 85 19.75 -0.46 -12.87
CA VAL A 85 18.63 0.48 -13.08
C VAL A 85 18.79 1.71 -12.19
N ARG A 86 18.70 2.90 -12.79
CA ARG A 86 18.76 4.16 -12.05
C ARG A 86 17.41 4.48 -11.41
N LEU A 87 17.41 4.70 -10.10
CA LEU A 87 16.25 5.19 -9.34
C LEU A 87 16.37 6.70 -9.10
N HIS A 88 15.28 7.42 -9.34
CA HIS A 88 15.11 8.84 -9.00
C HIS A 88 14.28 9.03 -7.72
N GLU A 89 13.48 8.03 -7.35
CA GLU A 89 12.72 8.00 -6.10
C GLU A 89 12.71 6.56 -5.57
N LEU A 90 12.83 6.40 -4.26
CA LEU A 90 12.61 5.14 -3.56
C LEU A 90 12.15 5.45 -2.14
N ARG A 91 10.86 5.28 -1.86
CA ARG A 91 10.31 5.51 -0.51
C ARG A 91 9.22 4.51 -0.17
N SER A 92 9.17 4.10 1.09
CA SER A 92 8.04 3.36 1.64
C SER A 92 6.83 4.29 1.79
N VAL A 93 5.66 3.79 1.43
CA VAL A 93 4.36 4.42 1.58
C VAL A 93 3.55 3.52 2.52
N SER A 94 3.42 3.98 3.76
CA SER A 94 2.47 3.41 4.72
C SER A 94 1.06 3.77 4.29
N ALA A 95 0.14 2.81 4.37
CA ALA A 95 -1.26 3.10 4.15
C ALA A 95 -1.78 4.15 5.13
N SER A 96 -2.76 4.93 4.69
CA SER A 96 -3.43 5.88 5.56
C SER A 96 -4.30 5.13 6.57
N LEU A 97 -4.54 5.74 7.74
CA LEU A 97 -5.48 5.23 8.74
C LEU A 97 -6.87 4.95 8.14
N GLU A 98 -7.30 5.79 7.20
CA GLU A 98 -8.59 5.65 6.49
C GLU A 98 -8.63 4.37 5.66
N GLN A 99 -7.55 4.05 4.95
CA GLN A 99 -7.46 2.84 4.15
C GLN A 99 -7.42 1.58 5.02
N ALA A 100 -6.70 1.62 6.14
CA ALA A 100 -6.70 0.55 7.14
C ALA A 100 -8.08 0.35 7.81
N TYR A 101 -8.81 1.45 8.07
CA TYR A 101 -10.20 1.38 8.53
C TYR A 101 -11.13 0.73 7.49
N MET A 102 -11.00 1.11 6.22
CA MET A 102 -11.80 0.54 5.13
C MET A 102 -11.57 -0.98 4.98
N GLU A 103 -10.32 -1.43 5.08
CA GLU A 103 -9.97 -2.86 4.99
C GLU A 103 -10.47 -3.68 6.19
N LEU A 104 -10.35 -3.15 7.42
CA LEU A 104 -10.89 -3.80 8.63
C LEU A 104 -12.41 -3.88 8.61
N THR A 105 -13.08 -2.88 8.04
CA THR A 105 -14.53 -2.87 7.92
C THR A 105 -15.03 -3.62 6.70
N ALA A 106 -14.20 -3.85 5.67
CA ALA A 106 -14.55 -4.62 4.47
C ALA A 106 -15.08 -6.03 4.79
N GLY A 107 -14.55 -6.67 5.84
CA GLY A 107 -15.05 -7.95 6.35
C GLY A 107 -16.37 -7.88 7.14
N SER A 108 -16.90 -6.67 7.37
CA SER A 108 -18.07 -6.37 8.21
C SER A 108 -19.12 -5.48 7.53
N VAL A 109 -19.06 -5.21 6.22
CA VAL A 109 -19.99 -4.28 5.54
C VAL A 109 -21.30 -5.00 5.17
N GLU A 110 -22.45 -4.52 5.66
CA GLU A 110 -23.80 -4.94 5.22
C GLU A 110 -24.49 -3.89 4.33
N TYR A 111 -23.80 -2.79 4.00
CA TYR A 111 -24.29 -1.79 3.06
C TYR A 111 -23.24 -1.52 2.00
N GLY A 112 -23.21 -2.39 0.97
CA GLY A 112 -22.82 -1.93 -0.35
C GLY A 112 -23.83 -0.84 -0.74
N ALA A 113 -23.32 0.29 -1.25
CA ALA A 113 -24.15 1.36 -1.77
C ALA A 113 -25.26 0.75 -2.63
N GLY A 114 -26.51 0.86 -2.15
CA GLY A 114 -27.65 0.51 -2.96
C GLY A 114 -27.56 1.32 -4.24
N THR A 115 -27.37 0.64 -5.36
CA THR A 115 -27.72 1.18 -6.66
C THR A 115 -29.18 1.58 -6.56
N GLY A 116 -29.42 2.86 -6.29
CA GLY A 116 -30.72 3.49 -6.46
C GLY A 116 -31.04 3.49 -7.95
N THR A 117 -31.48 2.35 -8.48
CA THR A 117 -32.26 2.30 -9.70
C THR A 117 -33.68 2.71 -9.33
N GLY A 118 -33.87 4.02 -9.24
CA GLY A 118 -35.19 4.65 -9.28
C GLY A 118 -35.65 4.78 -10.73
N ALA A 119 -36.92 4.45 -10.94
CA ALA A 119 -37.66 4.32 -12.20
C ALA A 119 -37.55 5.50 -13.17
#